data_AF-A0A4Y9ZY40-F1
#
_entry.id   AF-A0A4Y9ZY40-F1
#
_cell.length_a   1.000
_cell.length_b   1.000
_cell.length_c   1.000
_cell.angle_alpha   90.00
_cell.angle_beta   90.00
_cell.angle_gamma   90.00
#
_symmetry.space_group_name_H-M   'P 1'
#
loop_
_entity.id
_entity.type
_entity.pdbx_description
1 polymer ?
#
loop_
_entity_poly.entity_id
_entity_poly.type
_entity_poly.pdbx_seq_one_letter_code
_entity_poly.pdbx_strand_id
1 'polypeptide(L)'
;MAAASLADGPRWASGFPHIEPFPRPLNDPSLTQEQRWVLFELWISDYYEHPDSASHLIEGLALLWLDDSPVDKLPTFRRMMPEEIASVSSPSVLWNYEILVRNAAPSMFADHMRRALFDKANAAIWPGVKVKYVQCSESLWEMLTVLWETEKLYEDACKENGGPPGRTIEFHLMDIALTGISRKGSLNYLRN
;
A
#
# COMPACT_ATOMS: atom_id res chain seq x y z
N MET A 1 24.69 1.66 6.93
CA MET A 1 23.93 0.62 6.23
C MET A 1 22.83 1.32 5.43
N ALA A 2 22.76 1.10 4.12
CA ALA A 2 21.76 1.74 3.26
C ALA A 2 20.41 1.01 3.35
N ALA A 3 19.32 1.74 3.15
CA ALA A 3 17.97 1.18 3.14
C ALA A 3 17.17 1.81 1.99
N ALA A 4 16.34 0.99 1.34
CA ALA A 4 15.32 1.43 0.41
C ALA A 4 13.95 1.31 1.09
N SER A 5 13.17 2.39 1.07
CA SER A 5 11.83 2.39 1.66
C SER A 5 10.78 2.25 0.56
N LEU A 6 9.85 1.33 0.75
CA LEU A 6 8.63 1.19 -0.03
C LEU A 6 7.50 1.76 0.84
N ALA A 7 7.06 2.97 0.50
CA ALA A 7 5.97 3.65 1.19
C ALA A 7 4.67 3.44 0.42
N ASP A 8 3.59 3.03 1.10
CA ASP A 8 2.23 2.97 0.56
C ASP A 8 2.12 2.35 -0.84
N GLY A 9 2.80 1.20 -1.01
CA GLY A 9 2.70 0.40 -2.23
C GLY A 9 1.42 -0.43 -2.24
N PRO A 10 0.60 -0.43 -3.32
CA PRO A 10 -0.66 -1.16 -3.34
C PRO A 10 -0.49 -2.67 -3.53
N ARG A 11 -1.46 -3.42 -3.00
CA ARG A 11 -1.62 -4.88 -3.16
C ARG A 11 -1.49 -5.35 -4.60
N TRP A 12 -2.17 -4.70 -5.55
CA TRP A 12 -2.19 -5.13 -6.95
C TRP A 12 -0.79 -5.04 -7.60
N ALA A 13 0.01 -4.02 -7.26
CA ALA A 13 1.35 -3.84 -7.81
C ALA A 13 2.37 -4.85 -7.27
N SER A 14 2.01 -5.57 -6.20
CA SER A 14 2.77 -6.71 -5.68
C SER A 14 2.28 -8.06 -6.22
N GLY A 15 1.28 -8.05 -7.11
CA GLY A 15 0.74 -9.24 -7.76
C GLY A 15 -0.20 -10.08 -6.91
N PHE A 16 -0.64 -9.55 -5.76
CA PHE A 16 -1.64 -10.23 -4.93
C PHE A 16 -3.05 -10.05 -5.52
N PRO A 17 -3.94 -11.05 -5.37
CA PRO A 17 -5.29 -10.98 -5.91
C PRO A 17 -6.13 -9.92 -5.21
N HIS A 18 -7.21 -9.51 -5.87
CA HIS A 18 -8.23 -8.67 -5.24
C HIS A 18 -8.91 -9.38 -4.07
N ILE A 19 -9.42 -8.62 -3.10
CA ILE A 19 -10.14 -9.13 -1.93
C ILE A 19 -11.53 -8.49 -1.92
N GLU A 20 -12.57 -9.32 -1.97
CA GLU A 20 -13.95 -8.88 -1.75
C GLU A 20 -14.21 -8.64 -0.26
N PRO A 21 -15.08 -7.68 0.12
CA PRO A 21 -15.95 -6.88 -0.74
C PRO A 21 -15.36 -5.51 -1.14
N PHE A 22 -14.04 -5.33 -1.08
CA PHE A 22 -13.45 -3.99 -1.17
C PHE A 22 -13.61 -3.34 -2.55
N PRO A 23 -14.02 -2.07 -2.65
CA PRO A 23 -14.19 -1.43 -3.95
C PRO A 23 -12.84 -1.15 -4.62
N ARG A 24 -12.83 -1.24 -5.94
CA ARG A 24 -11.79 -0.70 -6.82
C ARG A 24 -12.46 0.18 -7.88
N PRO A 25 -12.57 1.50 -7.64
CA PRO A 25 -13.36 2.39 -8.49
C PRO A 25 -13.02 2.31 -9.98
N LEU A 26 -11.73 2.17 -10.32
CA LEU A 26 -11.29 2.08 -11.72
C LEU A 26 -11.74 0.82 -12.45
N ASN A 27 -12.11 -0.23 -11.72
CA ASN A 27 -12.51 -1.52 -12.26
C ASN A 27 -14.03 -1.72 -12.22
N ASP A 28 -14.81 -0.79 -11.66
CA ASP A 28 -16.26 -0.95 -11.52
C ASP A 28 -16.97 -0.70 -12.87
N PRO A 29 -17.51 -1.73 -13.53
CA PRO A 29 -18.14 -1.60 -14.84
C PRO A 29 -19.44 -0.81 -14.80
N SER A 30 -20.07 -0.63 -13.64
CA SER A 30 -21.34 0.09 -13.48
C SER A 30 -21.19 1.62 -13.56
N LEU A 31 -19.96 2.12 -13.45
CA LEU A 31 -19.64 3.55 -13.44
C LEU A 31 -19.16 4.05 -14.80
N THR A 32 -19.48 5.32 -15.11
CA THR A 32 -18.85 6.05 -16.23
C THR A 32 -17.39 6.37 -15.93
N GLN A 33 -16.62 6.70 -16.96
CA GLN A 33 -15.21 7.06 -16.82
C GLN A 33 -14.99 8.24 -15.85
N GLU A 34 -15.86 9.25 -15.92
CA GLU A 34 -15.83 10.42 -15.05
C GLU A 34 -16.16 10.05 -13.60
N GLN A 35 -17.16 9.19 -13.39
CA GLN A 35 -17.52 8.70 -12.06
C GLN A 35 -16.38 7.89 -11.44
N ARG A 36 -15.74 7.01 -12.21
CA ARG A 36 -14.57 6.24 -11.77
C ARG A 36 -13.42 7.15 -11.38
N TRP A 37 -13.18 8.22 -12.13
CA TRP A 37 -12.15 9.19 -11.83
C TRP A 37 -12.38 9.88 -10.48
N VAL A 38 -13.59 10.43 -10.26
CA VAL A 38 -13.94 11.10 -9.00
C VAL A 38 -13.83 10.15 -7.80
N LEU A 39 -14.34 8.93 -7.92
CA LEU A 39 -14.24 7.95 -6.84
C LEU A 39 -12.81 7.46 -6.64
N PHE A 40 -12.02 7.35 -7.71
CA PHE A 40 -10.61 6.98 -7.62
C PHE A 40 -9.82 8.05 -6.87
N GLU A 41 -10.01 9.34 -7.18
CA GLU A 41 -9.37 10.45 -6.46
C GLU A 41 -9.63 10.38 -4.96
N LEU A 42 -10.88 10.16 -4.55
CA LEU A 42 -11.23 9.98 -3.13
C LEU A 42 -10.57 8.72 -2.57
N TRP A 43 -10.73 7.58 -3.25
CA TRP A 43 -10.20 6.29 -2.81
C TRP A 43 -8.68 6.30 -2.57
N ILE A 44 -7.89 7.01 -3.38
CA ILE A 44 -6.42 7.05 -3.20
C ILE A 44 -5.92 8.16 -2.27
N SER A 45 -6.73 9.19 -2.01
CA SER A 45 -6.25 10.39 -1.31
C SER A 45 -6.79 10.52 0.12
N ASP A 46 -7.92 9.88 0.41
CA ASP A 46 -8.61 10.01 1.68
C ASP A 46 -8.05 9.10 2.77
N TYR A 47 -8.48 9.36 4.00
CA TYR A 47 -8.10 8.61 5.19
C TYR A 47 -9.16 7.56 5.53
N TYR A 48 -8.71 6.45 6.10
CA TYR A 48 -9.53 5.31 6.48
C TYR A 48 -9.45 5.08 7.98
N GLU A 49 -10.60 4.96 8.64
CA GLU A 49 -10.67 4.61 10.05
C GLU A 49 -11.01 3.12 10.20
N HIS A 50 -9.98 2.29 10.24
CA HIS A 50 -10.15 0.85 10.35
C HIS A 50 -10.59 0.43 11.76
N PRO A 51 -11.67 -0.38 11.89
CA PRO A 51 -12.15 -0.83 13.20
C PRO A 51 -11.09 -1.58 14.04
N ASP A 52 -10.29 -2.42 13.39
CA ASP A 52 -9.25 -3.22 14.04
C ASP A 52 -8.18 -3.66 13.04
N SER A 53 -7.39 -2.70 12.54
CA SER A 53 -6.26 -3.01 11.65
C SER A 53 -5.15 -3.82 12.33
N ALA A 54 -5.06 -3.80 13.67
CA ALA A 54 -4.07 -4.55 14.43
C ALA A 54 -4.33 -6.07 14.43
N SER A 55 -5.58 -6.50 14.19
CA SER A 55 -5.93 -7.92 14.06
C SER A 55 -5.28 -8.64 12.88
N HIS A 56 -4.82 -7.89 11.88
CA HIS A 56 -4.37 -8.41 10.57
C HIS A 56 -5.46 -9.24 9.85
N LEU A 57 -6.73 -8.94 10.14
CA LEU A 57 -7.90 -9.54 9.51
C LEU A 57 -8.60 -8.51 8.62
N ILE A 58 -9.15 -8.97 7.50
CA ILE A 58 -9.81 -8.10 6.53
C ILE A 58 -11.09 -7.49 7.10
N GLU A 59 -11.76 -8.19 8.02
CA GLU A 59 -12.95 -7.74 8.73
C GLU A 59 -12.66 -6.57 9.67
N GLY A 60 -11.38 -6.39 10.05
CA GLY A 60 -10.90 -5.26 10.82
C GLY A 60 -10.64 -4.01 9.98
N LEU A 61 -10.85 -4.05 8.66
CA LEU A 61 -10.58 -2.93 7.75
C LEU A 61 -11.87 -2.22 7.31
N ALA A 62 -11.83 -0.90 7.38
CA ALA A 62 -12.80 -0.01 6.72
C ALA A 62 -12.90 -0.26 5.21
N LEU A 63 -14.14 -0.36 4.74
CA LEU A 63 -14.47 -0.56 3.33
C LEU A 63 -14.33 0.73 2.51
N LEU A 64 -14.76 1.83 3.11
CA LEU A 64 -14.83 3.16 2.52
C LEU A 64 -13.98 4.13 3.36
N TRP A 65 -13.64 5.25 2.73
CA TRP A 65 -12.99 6.36 3.38
C TRP A 65 -13.94 7.09 4.35
N LEU A 66 -13.39 8.03 5.12
CA LEU A 66 -14.17 8.92 5.98
C LEU A 66 -14.92 9.97 5.15
N ASP A 67 -16.26 9.93 5.19
CA ASP A 67 -17.07 10.95 4.50
C ASP A 67 -16.91 12.33 5.16
N ASP A 68 -16.96 12.37 6.49
CA ASP A 68 -16.86 13.57 7.33
C ASP A 68 -15.49 13.66 8.04
N SER A 69 -14.40 13.61 7.28
CA SER A 69 -13.04 13.74 7.81
C SER A 69 -12.88 15.02 8.64
N PRO A 70 -12.28 14.96 9.85
CA PRO A 70 -11.98 16.15 10.62
C PRO A 70 -11.04 17.08 9.83
N VAL A 71 -11.05 18.38 10.15
CA VAL A 71 -10.37 19.42 9.37
C VAL A 71 -8.88 19.12 9.14
N ASP A 72 -8.23 18.49 10.11
CA ASP A 72 -6.82 18.10 10.08
C ASP A 72 -6.54 16.81 9.27
N LYS A 73 -7.59 16.05 8.91
CA LYS A 73 -7.54 14.90 8.01
C LYS A 73 -8.23 15.15 6.67
N LEU A 74 -8.39 16.41 6.27
CA LEU A 74 -8.90 16.71 4.94
C LEU A 74 -7.82 16.34 3.90
N PRO A 75 -8.12 15.40 2.97
CA PRO A 75 -7.16 15.01 1.95
C PRO A 75 -6.83 16.20 1.05
N THR A 76 -5.61 16.20 0.51
CA THR A 76 -5.11 17.34 -0.28
C THR A 76 -6.03 17.70 -1.44
N PHE A 77 -6.57 16.72 -2.16
CA PHE A 77 -7.51 16.97 -3.26
C PHE A 77 -8.77 17.73 -2.83
N ARG A 78 -9.31 17.50 -1.62
CA ARG A 78 -10.47 18.24 -1.10
C ARG A 78 -10.15 19.69 -0.69
N ARG A 79 -8.86 20.03 -0.58
CA ARG A 79 -8.39 21.38 -0.22
C ARG A 79 -7.96 22.22 -1.43
N MET A 80 -7.88 21.60 -2.60
CA MET A 80 -7.48 22.26 -3.84
C MET A 80 -8.70 22.80 -4.59
N MET A 81 -8.51 23.93 -5.25
CA MET A 81 -9.49 24.47 -6.19
C MET A 81 -9.53 23.60 -7.47
N PRO A 82 -10.66 23.53 -8.19
CA PRO A 82 -10.75 22.77 -9.43
C PRO A 82 -9.67 23.13 -10.47
N GLU A 83 -9.29 24.41 -10.56
CA GLU A 83 -8.24 24.87 -11.46
C GLU A 83 -6.85 24.34 -11.06
N GLU A 84 -6.58 24.23 -9.75
CA GLU A 84 -5.33 23.68 -9.23
C GLU A 84 -5.25 22.18 -9.54
N ILE A 85 -6.34 21.44 -9.30
CA ILE A 85 -6.44 20.01 -9.65
C ILE A 85 -6.19 19.83 -11.15
N ALA A 86 -6.84 20.62 -12.00
CA ALA A 86 -6.65 20.56 -13.45
C ALA A 86 -5.20 20.87 -13.89
N SER A 87 -4.47 21.70 -13.13
CA SER A 87 -3.08 22.04 -13.42
C SER A 87 -2.08 20.94 -13.05
N VAL A 88 -2.43 20.05 -12.10
CA VAL A 88 -1.53 18.98 -11.60
C VAL A 88 -2.00 17.57 -11.94
N SER A 89 -3.18 17.41 -12.51
CA SER A 89 -3.74 16.12 -12.90
C SER A 89 -3.85 16.00 -14.42
N SER A 90 -3.76 14.77 -14.91
CA SER A 90 -4.00 14.45 -16.31
C SER A 90 -4.84 13.18 -16.39
N PRO A 91 -6.17 13.28 -16.29
CA PRO A 91 -7.06 12.12 -16.31
C PRO A 91 -6.86 11.26 -17.55
N SER A 92 -6.51 11.85 -18.69
CA SER A 92 -6.24 11.12 -19.94
C SER A 92 -5.06 10.14 -19.82
N VAL A 93 -4.06 10.41 -18.98
CA VAL A 93 -2.90 9.51 -18.80
C VAL A 93 -3.34 8.21 -18.12
N LEU A 94 -4.24 8.31 -17.14
CA LEU A 94 -4.79 7.14 -16.46
C LEU A 94 -5.42 6.18 -17.46
N TRP A 95 -6.24 6.71 -18.37
CA TRP A 95 -7.01 5.90 -19.30
C TRP A 95 -6.23 5.40 -20.50
N ASN A 96 -5.19 6.12 -20.92
CA ASN A 96 -4.43 5.76 -22.11
C ASN A 96 -3.21 4.87 -21.80
N TYR A 97 -2.60 5.03 -20.62
CA TYR A 97 -1.32 4.37 -20.30
C TYR A 97 -1.39 3.52 -19.05
N GLU A 98 -2.00 4.05 -18.00
CA GLU A 98 -1.98 3.38 -16.70
C GLU A 98 -2.82 2.10 -16.70
N ILE A 99 -3.92 2.10 -17.46
CA ILE A 99 -4.73 0.91 -17.72
C ILE A 99 -3.92 -0.27 -18.30
N LEU A 100 -2.87 0.00 -19.08
CA LEU A 100 -2.00 -1.05 -19.63
C LEU A 100 -1.15 -1.69 -18.53
N VAL A 101 -0.68 -0.89 -17.58
CA VAL A 101 0.08 -1.38 -16.42
C VAL A 101 -0.85 -2.14 -15.48
N ARG A 102 -2.02 -1.59 -15.13
CA ARG A 102 -2.98 -2.25 -14.24
C ARG A 102 -3.53 -3.57 -14.79
N ASN A 103 -3.66 -3.69 -16.11
CA ASN A 103 -4.15 -4.91 -16.75
C ASN A 103 -3.06 -5.93 -17.06
N ALA A 104 -1.80 -5.65 -16.70
CA ALA A 104 -0.77 -6.67 -16.79
C ALA A 104 -1.09 -7.83 -15.85
N ALA A 105 -0.69 -9.05 -16.23
CA ALA A 105 -1.00 -10.25 -15.45
C ALA A 105 -0.45 -10.11 -14.01
N PRO A 106 -1.24 -10.37 -12.96
CA PRO A 106 -0.78 -10.29 -11.57
C PRO A 106 0.46 -11.13 -11.29
N SER A 107 0.62 -12.26 -11.99
CA SER A 107 1.81 -13.11 -11.90
C SER A 107 3.10 -12.37 -12.28
N MET A 108 3.06 -11.45 -13.24
CA MET A 108 4.23 -10.65 -13.62
C MET A 108 4.70 -9.77 -12.47
N PHE A 109 3.76 -9.10 -11.78
CA PHE A 109 4.07 -8.29 -10.60
C PHE A 109 4.57 -9.15 -9.44
N ALA A 110 3.93 -10.30 -9.21
CA ALA A 110 4.35 -11.23 -8.16
C ALA A 110 5.77 -11.75 -8.42
N ASP A 111 6.11 -12.08 -9.66
CA ASP A 111 7.45 -12.53 -10.05
C ASP A 111 8.50 -11.43 -9.87
N HIS A 112 8.17 -10.19 -10.26
CA HIS A 112 9.05 -9.04 -10.03
C HIS A 112 9.28 -8.78 -8.55
N MET A 113 8.22 -8.78 -7.73
CA MET A 113 8.32 -8.58 -6.29
C MET A 113 9.18 -9.69 -5.64
N ARG A 114 8.90 -10.96 -5.95
CA ARG A 114 9.67 -12.10 -5.41
C ARG A 114 11.14 -12.03 -5.81
N ARG A 115 11.44 -11.71 -7.07
CA ARG A 115 12.81 -11.53 -7.54
C ARG A 115 13.49 -10.33 -6.87
N ALA A 116 12.79 -9.22 -6.68
CA ALA A 116 13.39 -8.03 -6.08
C ALA A 116 13.75 -8.25 -4.59
N LEU A 117 12.92 -9.01 -3.88
CA LEU A 117 13.00 -9.16 -2.42
C LEU A 117 13.69 -10.45 -1.96
N PHE A 118 13.40 -11.59 -2.61
CA PHE A 118 13.77 -12.91 -2.11
C PHE A 118 14.87 -13.59 -2.95
N ASP A 119 15.22 -13.07 -4.12
CA ASP A 119 16.29 -13.64 -4.94
C ASP A 119 17.68 -13.18 -4.49
N LYS A 120 18.60 -14.13 -4.28
CA LYS A 120 19.96 -13.86 -3.79
C LYS A 120 20.81 -13.14 -4.84
N ALA A 121 20.65 -13.45 -6.12
CA ALA A 121 21.44 -12.81 -7.18
C ALA A 121 21.08 -11.33 -7.30
N ASN A 122 19.79 -10.99 -7.21
CA ASN A 122 19.33 -9.60 -7.17
C ASN A 122 19.74 -8.89 -5.89
N ALA A 123 19.70 -9.56 -4.73
CA ALA A 123 20.20 -8.99 -3.49
C ALA A 123 21.70 -8.65 -3.58
N ALA A 124 22.49 -9.43 -4.32
CA ALA A 124 23.92 -9.20 -4.52
C ALA A 124 24.25 -7.97 -5.39
N ILE A 125 23.31 -7.46 -6.20
CA ILE A 125 23.49 -6.21 -6.97
C ILE A 125 23.69 -5.02 -6.01
N TRP A 126 22.97 -5.00 -4.89
CA TRP A 126 23.10 -3.98 -3.84
C TRP A 126 23.24 -4.65 -2.47
N PRO A 127 24.46 -5.12 -2.14
CA PRO A 127 24.70 -5.91 -0.94
C PRO A 127 24.51 -5.05 0.32
N GLY A 128 23.89 -5.64 1.34
CA GLY A 128 23.65 -4.97 2.63
C GLY A 128 22.58 -3.88 2.60
N VAL A 129 21.87 -3.69 1.49
CA VAL A 129 20.68 -2.82 1.43
C VAL A 129 19.49 -3.55 2.00
N LYS A 130 18.90 -2.96 3.04
CA LYS A 130 17.63 -3.40 3.62
C LYS A 130 16.45 -2.81 2.86
N VAL A 131 15.34 -3.55 2.81
CA VAL A 131 14.06 -3.02 2.35
C VAL A 131 13.19 -2.71 3.56
N LYS A 132 12.58 -1.53 3.58
CA LYS A 132 11.62 -1.14 4.61
C LYS A 132 10.25 -0.96 3.98
N TYR A 133 9.30 -1.80 4.33
CA TYR A 133 7.90 -1.53 4.06
C TYR A 133 7.40 -0.56 5.11
N VAL A 134 6.91 0.59 4.67
CA VAL A 134 6.38 1.63 5.55
C VAL A 134 4.95 1.91 5.09
N GLN A 135 3.99 1.64 5.95
CA GLN A 135 2.57 1.79 5.65
C GLN A 135 1.92 2.64 6.73
N CYS A 136 0.95 3.48 6.37
CA CYS A 136 0.15 4.21 7.36
C CYS A 136 -1.06 3.39 7.80
N SER A 137 -1.39 3.42 9.10
CA SER A 137 -2.55 2.70 9.65
C SER A 137 -3.91 3.29 9.25
N GLU A 138 -3.92 4.45 8.60
CA GLU A 138 -5.12 5.09 8.02
C GLU A 138 -5.12 5.06 6.49
N SER A 139 -4.18 4.35 5.86
CA SER A 139 -4.16 4.16 4.40
C SER A 139 -5.18 3.10 3.97
N LEU A 140 -5.62 3.17 2.71
CA LEU A 140 -6.61 2.25 2.17
C LEU A 140 -6.22 0.75 2.30
N TRP A 141 -7.22 -0.13 2.31
CA TRP A 141 -7.08 -1.56 2.57
C TRP A 141 -5.98 -2.29 1.74
N GLU A 142 -5.71 -1.88 0.50
CA GLU A 142 -4.65 -2.48 -0.32
C GLU A 142 -3.25 -2.32 0.31
N MET A 143 -3.03 -1.21 1.02
CA MET A 143 -1.75 -0.84 1.62
C MET A 143 -1.45 -1.71 2.84
N LEU A 144 -2.46 -1.90 3.70
CA LEU A 144 -2.33 -2.74 4.89
C LEU A 144 -2.25 -4.21 4.53
N THR A 145 -3.13 -4.68 3.65
CA THR A 145 -3.15 -6.10 3.29
C THR A 145 -1.90 -6.53 2.52
N VAL A 146 -1.26 -5.64 1.75
CA VAL A 146 0.03 -5.97 1.12
C VAL A 146 1.15 -6.12 2.13
N LEU A 147 1.13 -5.31 3.21
CA LEU A 147 2.10 -5.38 4.29
C LEU A 147 2.05 -6.76 4.93
N TRP A 148 0.84 -7.16 5.36
CA TRP A 148 0.61 -8.40 6.09
C TRP A 148 0.97 -9.64 5.26
N GLU A 149 0.57 -9.66 3.99
CA GLU A 149 0.89 -10.80 3.11
C GLU A 149 2.39 -10.87 2.78
N THR A 150 3.03 -9.73 2.55
CA THR A 150 4.47 -9.71 2.26
C THR A 150 5.29 -10.09 3.50
N GLU A 151 4.86 -9.66 4.68
CA GLU A 151 5.44 -10.06 5.96
C GLU A 151 5.34 -11.58 6.15
N LYS A 152 4.14 -12.15 5.98
CA LYS A 152 3.92 -13.59 6.05
C LYS A 152 4.82 -14.36 5.06
N LEU A 153 4.87 -13.93 3.79
CA LEU A 153 5.73 -14.54 2.77
C LEU A 153 7.22 -14.48 3.18
N TYR A 154 7.67 -13.35 3.70
CA TYR A 154 9.06 -13.19 4.12
C TYR A 154 9.40 -14.07 5.33
N GLU A 155 8.50 -14.16 6.31
CA GLU A 155 8.67 -15.04 7.46
C GLU A 155 8.76 -16.51 7.08
N ASP A 156 7.87 -16.98 6.21
CA ASP A 156 7.86 -18.37 5.75
C ASP A 156 9.14 -18.68 4.97
N ALA A 157 9.55 -17.79 4.07
CA ALA A 157 10.81 -17.95 3.36
C ALA A 157 12.04 -17.92 4.30
N CYS A 158 12.00 -17.13 5.38
CA CYS A 158 13.06 -17.13 6.39
C CYS A 158 13.16 -18.47 7.13
N LYS A 159 12.01 -19.06 7.52
CA LYS A 159 11.96 -20.37 8.18
C LYS A 159 12.55 -21.46 7.27
N GLU A 160 12.18 -21.45 6.00
CA GLU A 160 12.65 -22.43 5.01
C GLU A 160 14.17 -22.33 4.74
N ASN A 161 14.72 -21.11 4.75
CA ASN A 161 16.13 -20.87 4.41
C ASN A 161 17.08 -20.80 5.62
N GLY A 162 16.56 -20.84 6.85
CA GLY A 162 17.35 -20.59 8.07
C GLY A 162 17.83 -19.15 8.20
N GLY A 163 17.14 -18.19 7.57
CA GLY A 163 17.51 -16.78 7.50
C GLY A 163 16.93 -16.10 6.26
N PRO A 164 17.21 -14.79 6.04
CA PRO A 164 16.64 -14.04 4.92
C PRO A 164 16.91 -14.71 3.57
N PRO A 165 15.87 -14.97 2.74
CA PRO A 165 16.03 -15.68 1.46
C PRO A 165 16.82 -14.86 0.44
N GLY A 166 16.79 -13.53 0.54
CA GLY A 166 17.52 -12.59 -0.29
C GLY A 166 17.85 -11.33 0.51
N ARG A 167 17.01 -10.29 0.38
CA ARG A 167 17.17 -9.05 1.15
C ARG A 167 16.64 -9.23 2.57
N THR A 168 17.23 -8.49 3.51
CA THR A 168 16.59 -8.27 4.82
C THR A 168 15.46 -7.26 4.65
N ILE A 169 14.28 -7.61 5.14
CA ILE A 169 13.08 -6.77 5.07
C ILE A 169 12.65 -6.39 6.49
N GLU A 170 12.26 -5.14 6.67
CA GLU A 170 11.65 -4.61 7.89
C GLU A 170 10.24 -4.07 7.56
N PHE A 171 9.26 -4.36 8.41
CA PHE A 171 7.87 -3.93 8.24
C PHE A 171 7.53 -2.89 9.31
N HIS A 172 6.96 -1.77 8.88
CA HIS A 172 6.65 -0.63 9.75
C HIS A 172 5.22 -0.16 9.46
N LEU A 173 4.38 -0.21 10.48
CA LEU A 173 3.06 0.44 10.47
C LEU A 173 3.18 1.76 11.23
N MET A 174 2.79 2.86 10.60
CA MET A 174 2.84 4.21 11.18
C MET A 174 1.46 4.61 11.67
N ASP A 175 1.36 4.82 12.98
CA ASP A 175 0.17 5.40 13.58
C ASP A 175 0.21 6.93 13.48
N ILE A 176 -0.86 7.51 12.91
CA ILE A 176 -1.09 8.95 12.96
C ILE A 176 -1.70 9.27 14.33
N ALA A 177 -0.87 9.22 15.38
CA ALA A 177 -1.24 9.79 16.66
C ALA A 177 -1.27 11.32 16.50
N LEU A 178 -2.47 11.89 16.33
CA LEU A 178 -2.73 13.31 16.40
C LEU A 178 -2.55 13.81 17.85
N THR A 179 -1.32 13.89 18.35
CA THR A 179 -0.88 14.81 19.41
C THR A 179 0.65 14.80 19.50
N GLY A 180 1.22 16.00 19.65
CA GLY A 180 2.62 16.32 19.35
C GLY A 180 3.70 15.40 19.96
N ILE A 181 4.74 15.17 19.14
CA ILE A 181 6.11 14.80 19.49
C ILE A 181 6.27 13.57 20.42
N SER A 182 6.81 12.51 19.79
CA SER A 182 7.62 11.42 20.34
C SER A 182 6.89 10.18 20.90
N ARG A 183 7.10 9.03 20.23
CA ARG A 183 8.21 8.11 20.56
C ARG A 183 8.52 7.16 19.40
N LYS A 184 9.80 6.82 19.27
CA LYS A 184 10.29 5.64 18.56
C LYS A 184 9.53 4.41 19.06
N GLY A 185 8.52 3.99 18.32
CA GLY A 185 7.91 2.67 18.43
C GLY A 185 8.44 1.81 17.31
N SER A 186 9.66 1.30 17.44
CA SER A 186 9.98 0.05 16.75
C SER A 186 9.14 -1.01 17.45
N LEU A 187 8.01 -1.42 16.86
CA LEU A 187 7.29 -2.61 17.29
C LEU A 187 8.17 -3.82 16.97
N ASN A 188 9.13 -4.10 17.84
CA ASN A 188 9.77 -5.40 17.90
C ASN A 188 8.72 -6.36 18.46
N TYR A 189 7.98 -7.03 17.59
CA TYR A 189 7.21 -8.21 17.98
C TYR A 189 8.20 -9.32 18.40
N LEU A 190 8.53 -9.35 19.68
CA LEU A 190 9.15 -10.53 20.30
C LEU A 190 8.04 -11.55 20.53
N ARG A 191 8.11 -12.65 19.78
CA ARG A 191 7.30 -13.86 19.97
C ARG A 191 7.65 -14.50 21.32
N ASN A 192 6.62 -14.81 22.11
CA ASN A 192 6.68 -15.88 23.12
C ASN A 192 6.52 -17.23 22.43
#